data_AF-X1UCN9-F1
#
_entry.id   AF-X1UCN9-F1
#
_cell.length_a   1.000
_cell.length_b   1.000
_cell.length_c   1.000
_cell.angle_alpha   90.00
_cell.angle_beta   90.00
_cell.angle_gamma   90.00
#
_symmetry.space_group_name_H-M   'P 1'
#
loop_
_entity.id
_entity.type
_entity.pdbx_description
1 polymer ?
#
loop_
_entity_poly.entity_id
_entity_poly.type
_entity_poly.pdbx_seq_one_letter_code
_entity_poly.pdbx_strand_id
1 'polypeptide(L)'
;LQGKILNTASYYLKIGGKLVYSTCSTEPEENEEIVSKFLEEHPDFELEDLSKFIKERKLPVYDSGQHNQKKFIQVLPGLSNLDLDLDGFFMAKMIRKG
;
A
#
# COMPACT_ATOMS: atom_id res chain seq x y z
N LEU A 1 10.23 -12.59 1.46
CA LEU A 1 11.33 -11.60 1.67
C LEU A 1 10.77 -10.23 2.05
N GLN A 2 9.83 -9.68 1.27
CA GLN A 2 9.23 -8.35 1.48
C GLN A 2 8.69 -8.12 2.90
N GLY A 3 7.93 -9.06 3.47
CA GLY A 3 7.44 -8.94 4.85
C GLY A 3 8.54 -8.75 5.91
N LYS A 4 9.73 -9.36 5.73
CA LYS A 4 10.86 -9.15 6.66
C LYS A 4 11.41 -7.72 6.57
N ILE A 5 11.47 -7.17 5.35
CA ILE A 5 11.91 -5.78 5.11
C ILE A 5 10.92 -4.83 5.75
N LEU A 6 9.61 -5.06 5.53
CA LEU A 6 8.54 -4.24 6.11
C LEU A 6 8.56 -4.27 7.64
N ASN A 7 8.65 -5.47 8.24
CA ASN A 7 8.80 -5.65 9.69
C ASN A 7 10.05 -4.97 10.23
N THR A 8 11.17 -5.02 9.52
CA THR A 8 12.40 -4.36 9.98
C THR A 8 12.24 -2.85 9.95
N ALA A 9 11.60 -2.30 8.91
CA ALA A 9 11.38 -0.87 8.76
C ALA A 9 10.46 -0.29 9.85
N SER A 10 9.48 -1.07 10.34
CA SER A 10 8.52 -0.60 11.35
C SER A 10 9.19 -0.20 12.68
N TYR A 11 10.26 -0.90 13.08
CA TYR A 11 11.00 -0.61 14.32
C TYR A 11 11.68 0.77 14.34
N TYR A 12 11.95 1.36 13.18
CA TYR A 12 12.61 2.67 13.09
C TYR A 12 11.63 3.84 13.19
N LEU A 13 10.32 3.57 13.25
CA LEU A 13 9.30 4.60 13.31
C LEU A 13 8.91 4.89 14.76
N LYS A 14 8.95 6.17 15.14
CA LYS A 14 8.28 6.65 16.37
C LYS A 14 6.76 6.63 16.21
N ILE A 15 6.02 6.75 17.31
CA ILE A 15 4.57 7.01 17.28
C ILE A 15 4.29 8.25 16.42
N GLY A 16 3.28 8.15 15.55
CA GLY A 16 2.94 9.11 14.50
C GLY A 16 3.81 9.01 13.24
N GLY A 17 4.82 8.14 13.23
CA GLY A 17 5.66 7.85 12.07
C GLY A 17 4.85 7.18 10.96
N LYS A 18 5.22 7.46 9.71
CA LYS A 18 4.53 6.97 8.52
C LYS A 18 5.41 5.98 7.77
N LEU A 19 4.82 4.86 7.39
CA LEU A 19 5.45 3.81 6.59
C LEU A 19 4.75 3.76 5.23
N VAL A 20 5.52 3.78 4.15
CA VAL A 20 5.01 3.55 2.79
C VAL A 20 5.61 2.25 2.30
N TYR A 21 4.74 1.31 1.95
CA TYR A 21 5.11 0.07 1.30
C TYR A 21 4.74 0.16 -0.18
N SER A 22 5.64 -0.25 -1.07
CA SER A 22 5.39 -0.21 -2.51
C SER A 22 6.14 -1.32 -3.25
N THR A 23 5.51 -1.82 -4.31
CA THR A 23 6.06 -2.86 -5.20
C THR A 23 5.74 -2.52 -6.65
N CYS A 24 6.51 -3.07 -7.60
CA CYS A 24 6.18 -3.06 -9.02
C CYS A 24 5.60 -4.43 -9.42
N SER A 25 4.58 -4.88 -8.69
CA SER A 25 3.91 -6.16 -8.90
C SER A 25 2.40 -5.97 -8.84
N THR A 26 1.68 -6.81 -9.58
CA THR A 26 0.21 -6.92 -9.50
C THR A 26 -0.24 -8.12 -8.68
N GLU A 27 0.69 -8.95 -8.21
CA GLU A 27 0.38 -10.18 -7.48
C GLU A 27 -0.09 -9.88 -6.04
N PRO A 28 -1.28 -10.34 -5.62
CA PRO A 28 -1.81 -10.10 -4.28
C PRO A 28 -0.88 -10.58 -3.15
N GLU A 29 -0.19 -11.72 -3.38
CA GLU A 29 0.76 -12.35 -2.46
C GLU A 29 1.95 -11.45 -2.10
N GLU A 30 2.28 -10.48 -2.96
CA GLU A 30 3.34 -9.49 -2.74
C GLU A 30 2.81 -8.14 -2.22
N ASN A 31 1.48 -7.95 -2.24
CA ASN A 31 0.84 -6.66 -2.06
C ASN A 31 -0.08 -6.65 -0.83
N GLU A 32 -1.37 -6.85 -1.03
CA GLU A 32 -2.41 -6.78 0.01
C GLU A 32 -2.26 -7.87 1.07
N GLU A 33 -1.73 -9.05 0.72
CA GLU A 33 -1.47 -10.11 1.69
C GLU A 33 -0.31 -9.75 2.62
N ILE A 34 0.78 -9.17 2.09
CA ILE A 34 1.91 -8.71 2.90
C ILE A 34 1.47 -7.62 3.88
N VAL A 35 0.66 -6.67 3.40
CA VAL A 35 0.18 -5.57 4.23
C VAL A 35 -0.84 -6.06 5.27
N SER A 36 -1.76 -6.94 4.90
CA SER A 36 -2.73 -7.53 5.83
C SER A 36 -2.02 -8.29 6.95
N LYS A 37 -1.07 -9.17 6.58
CA LYS A 37 -0.25 -9.91 7.55
C LYS A 37 0.56 -8.99 8.46
N PHE A 38 1.14 -7.93 7.92
CA PHE A 38 1.86 -6.94 8.71
C PHE A 38 0.96 -6.28 9.76
N LEU A 39 -0.27 -5.88 9.40
CA LEU A 39 -1.19 -5.23 10.33
C LEU A 39 -1.73 -6.19 11.40
N GLU A 40 -1.83 -7.48 11.09
CA GLU A 40 -2.15 -8.52 12.08
C GLU A 40 -1.00 -8.71 13.10
N GLU A 41 0.25 -8.66 12.64
CA GLU A 41 1.44 -8.83 13.47
C GLU A 41 1.82 -7.55 14.26
N HIS A 42 1.45 -6.36 13.77
CA HIS A 42 1.81 -5.05 14.33
C HIS A 42 0.54 -4.22 14.63
N PRO A 43 -0.17 -4.52 15.75
CA PRO A 43 -1.42 -3.83 16.09
C PRO A 43 -1.24 -2.35 16.48
N ASP A 44 0.00 -1.89 16.61
CA ASP A 44 0.37 -0.49 16.76
C ASP A 44 0.35 0.28 15.43
N PHE A 45 0.13 -0.37 14.30
CA PHE A 45 -0.01 0.26 12.99
C PHE A 45 -1.44 0.20 12.46
N GLU A 46 -1.83 1.24 11.73
CA GLU A 46 -3.09 1.30 10.98
C GLU A 46 -2.86 1.76 9.54
N LEU A 47 -3.73 1.34 8.63
CA LEU A 47 -3.77 1.90 7.28
C LEU A 47 -4.33 3.32 7.28
N GLU A 48 -3.56 4.24 6.71
CA GLU A 48 -3.97 5.62 6.49
C GLU A 48 -4.87 5.72 5.26
N ASP A 49 -6.00 6.40 5.39
CA ASP A 49 -6.94 6.59 4.27
C ASP A 49 -6.33 7.52 3.21
N LEU A 50 -6.12 6.97 2.00
CA LEU A 50 -5.60 7.69 0.84
C LEU A 50 -6.70 8.20 -0.09
N SER A 51 -7.98 7.97 0.20
CA SER A 51 -9.13 8.33 -0.66
C SER A 51 -9.11 9.79 -1.09
N LYS A 52 -8.78 10.71 -0.17
CA LYS A 52 -8.67 12.15 -0.48
C LYS A 52 -7.54 12.44 -1.47
N PHE A 53 -6.37 11.86 -1.25
CA PHE A 53 -5.20 12.02 -2.12
C PHE A 53 -5.48 11.48 -3.53
N ILE A 54 -6.07 10.29 -3.61
CA ILE A 54 -6.49 9.65 -4.85
C ILE A 54 -7.46 10.55 -5.63
N LYS A 55 -8.47 11.09 -4.95
CA LYS A 55 -9.49 11.97 -5.55
C LYS A 55 -8.88 13.29 -6.06
N GLU A 56 -8.04 13.93 -5.25
CA GLU A 56 -7.40 15.21 -5.61
C GLU A 56 -6.43 15.08 -6.79
N ARG A 57 -5.68 13.98 -6.84
CA ARG A 57 -4.70 13.70 -7.88
C ARG A 57 -5.27 13.00 -9.10
N LYS A 58 -6.55 12.63 -9.07
CA LYS A 58 -7.24 11.86 -10.12
C LYS A 58 -6.44 10.61 -10.53
N LEU A 59 -5.88 9.93 -9.53
CA LEU A 59 -5.07 8.74 -9.79
C LEU A 59 -5.98 7.58 -10.24
N PRO A 60 -5.56 6.80 -11.26
CA PRO A 60 -6.23 5.56 -11.59
C PRO A 60 -5.99 4.60 -10.41
N VAL A 61 -7.06 4.26 -9.70
CA VAL A 61 -7.02 3.33 -8.57
C VAL A 61 -8.03 2.24 -8.81
N TYR A 62 -7.55 1.01 -8.75
CA TYR A 62 -8.39 -0.17 -8.77
C TYR A 62 -8.73 -0.60 -7.35
N ASP A 63 -10.02 -0.83 -7.12
CA ASP A 63 -10.53 -1.43 -5.90
C ASP A 63 -10.24 -2.94 -6.00
N SER A 64 -9.30 -3.47 -5.20
CA SER A 64 -9.07 -4.91 -5.17
C SER A 64 -10.26 -5.55 -4.47
N GLY A 65 -11.14 -6.17 -5.27
CA GLY A 65 -12.46 -6.64 -4.83
C GLY A 65 -12.49 -7.74 -3.75
N GLN A 66 -11.35 -8.10 -3.16
CA GLN A 66 -11.26 -9.04 -2.04
C GLN A 66 -11.38 -8.34 -0.67
N HIS A 67 -11.03 -7.06 -0.59
CA HIS A 67 -11.22 -6.26 0.61
C HIS A 67 -11.79 -4.91 0.20
N ASN A 68 -13.04 -4.65 0.59
CA ASN A 68 -13.81 -3.38 0.41
C ASN A 68 -13.12 -2.13 1.05
N GLN A 69 -11.80 -2.08 1.11
CA GLN A 69 -11.00 -1.06 1.79
C GLN A 69 -10.26 -0.22 0.75
N LYS A 70 -10.78 0.98 0.50
CA LYS A 70 -10.23 2.06 -0.35
C LYS A 70 -8.91 2.67 0.16
N LYS A 71 -8.00 1.84 0.70
CA LYS A 71 -6.80 2.30 1.39
C LYS A 71 -5.50 2.07 0.62
N PHE A 72 -5.57 1.34 -0.49
CA PHE A 72 -4.42 1.05 -1.33
C PHE A 72 -4.50 1.78 -2.67
N ILE A 73 -3.33 1.98 -3.29
CA ILE A 73 -3.22 2.48 -4.66
C ILE A 73 -2.63 1.33 -5.48
N GLN A 74 -3.41 0.80 -6.42
CA GLN A 74 -2.92 -0.15 -7.43
C GLN A 74 -3.08 0.47 -8.82
N VAL A 75 -1.97 0.52 -9.55
CA VAL A 75 -1.90 0.82 -10.97
C VAL A 75 -1.65 -0.50 -11.69
N LEU A 76 -2.42 -0.78 -12.74
CA LEU A 76 -2.26 -1.97 -13.57
C LEU A 76 -1.51 -1.61 -14.87
N PRO A 77 -0.79 -2.57 -15.47
CA PRO A 77 -0.13 -2.37 -16.76
C PRO A 77 -1.13 -1.92 -17.83
N GLY A 78 -0.74 -0.94 -18.66
CA GLY A 78 -1.55 -0.46 -19.79
C GLY A 78 -2.76 0.42 -19.44
N LEU A 79 -2.98 0.73 -18.16
CA LEU A 79 -4.09 1.56 -17.68
C LEU A 79 -3.68 2.99 -17.28
N SER A 80 -2.39 3.33 -17.37
CA SER A 80 -1.95 4.71 -17.28
C SER A 80 -2.18 5.42 -18.62
N ASN A 81 -3.00 6.47 -18.62
CA ASN A 81 -3.15 7.40 -19.76
C ASN A 81 -1.89 8.27 -19.99
N LEU A 82 -0.82 8.00 -19.25
CA LEU A 82 0.50 8.55 -19.47
C LEU A 82 1.27 7.49 -20.25
N ASP A 83 2.07 7.89 -21.25
CA ASP A 83 3.05 7.05 -21.98
C ASP A 83 4.18 6.52 -21.05
N LEU A 84 3.83 6.16 -19.82
CA LEU A 84 4.67 5.51 -18.86
C LEU A 84 4.40 4.02 -19.00
N ASP A 85 5.40 3.29 -19.48
CA ASP A 85 5.43 1.84 -19.57
C ASP A 85 5.55 1.27 -18.14
N LEU A 86 4.48 1.41 -17.36
CA LEU A 86 4.43 0.93 -15.99
C LEU A 86 4.00 -0.54 -16.00
N ASP A 87 4.86 -1.42 -15.51
CA ASP A 87 4.60 -2.86 -15.34
C ASP A 87 3.55 -3.18 -14.25
N GLY A 88 2.81 -2.18 -13.78
CA GLY A 88 1.95 -2.26 -12.61
C GLY A 88 2.68 -1.85 -11.33
N PHE A 89 1.94 -1.23 -10.41
CA PHE A 89 2.49 -0.67 -9.18
C PHE A 89 1.49 -0.71 -8.04
N PHE A 90 1.94 -1.10 -6.86
CA PHE A 90 1.15 -1.10 -5.63
C PHE A 90 1.75 -0.14 -4.61
N MET A 91 0.89 0.54 -3.85
CA MET A 91 1.30 1.33 -2.69
C MET A 91 0.28 1.25 -1.56
N ALA A 92 0.79 1.04 -0.35
CA ALA A 92 0.07 1.12 0.90
C ALA A 92 0.76 2.12 1.82
N LYS A 93 -0.03 2.89 2.57
CA LYS A 93 0.47 3.82 3.56
C LYS A 93 -0.09 3.48 4.94
N MET A 94 0.80 3.36 5.90
CA MET A 94 0.47 3.02 7.28
C MET A 94 1.03 4.07 8.23
N ILE A 95 0.41 4.22 9.39
CA ILE A 95 0.85 5.10 10.46
C ILE A 95 0.95 4.33 11.77
N ARG A 96 2.05 4.53 12.49
CA ARG A 96 2.22 4.00 13.84
C ARG A 96 1.41 4.83 14.83
N LYS A 97 0.48 4.22 15.55
CA LYS A 97 -0.37 4.84 16.57
C LYS A 97 -0.01 4.45 17.99
N GLY A 98 0.61 3.28 18.19
CA GLY A 98 0.96 2.70 19.50
C GLY A 98 2.46 2.62 19.78
#